data_AF-A0A8U0WKG1-F1
#
_entry.id   AF-A0A8U0WKG1-F1
#
_cell.length_a   1.000
_cell.length_b   1.000
_cell.length_c   1.000
_cell.angle_alpha   90.00
_cell.angle_beta   90.00
_cell.angle_gamma   90.00
#
_symmetry.space_group_name_H-M   'P 1'
#
loop_
_entity.id
_entity.type
_entity.pdbx_description
1 polymer ?
#
loop_
_entity_poly.entity_id
_entity_poly.type
_entity_poly.pdbx_seq_one_letter_code
_entity_poly.pdbx_strand_id
1 'polypeptide(L)'
;MKELMLIFLLTIVTCIRAEDEDWQPKTVADIKSIRNECLKEHPLSNEQITKMKNFEFPDEEEVRQYLLCTALKMEVFCAHQGYHPNRIAKQFKMDMNEEEVLEIAEKCHDSNPDNSSVDVWAFRGHKCMMSSAIGDKVKAYIKKRQEENAAKNA
;
A
#
# COMPACT_ATOMS: atom_id res chain seq x y z
N MET A 1 -3.54 -43.05 -17.98
CA MET A 1 -4.33 -42.03 -18.70
C MET A 1 -5.17 -41.33 -17.65
N LYS A 2 -4.76 -40.11 -17.31
CA LYS A 2 -5.49 -38.86 -17.65
C LYS A 2 -6.55 -38.61 -16.56
N GLU A 3 -6.44 -37.64 -15.67
CA GLU A 3 -5.85 -36.29 -15.71
C GLU A 3 -5.50 -35.95 -14.24
N LEU A 4 -4.25 -35.68 -13.86
CA LEU A 4 -3.70 -34.33 -13.74
C LEU A 4 -4.71 -33.23 -13.31
N MET A 5 -5.42 -33.43 -12.18
CA MET A 5 -6.17 -32.32 -11.57
C MET A 5 -5.24 -31.47 -10.70
N LEU A 6 -4.59 -30.53 -11.38
CA LEU A 6 -4.03 -29.26 -10.93
C LEU A 6 -3.99 -29.03 -9.41
N ILE A 7 -2.77 -29.02 -8.88
CA ILE A 7 -2.38 -28.36 -7.64
C ILE A 7 -2.73 -26.86 -7.79
N PHE A 8 -3.91 -26.44 -7.31
CA PHE A 8 -4.12 -25.04 -6.97
C PHE A 8 -3.44 -24.81 -5.62
N LEU A 9 -2.18 -24.33 -5.67
CA LEU A 9 -1.54 -23.66 -4.54
C LEU A 9 -2.34 -22.38 -4.24
N LEU A 10 -3.48 -22.52 -3.57
CA LEU A 10 -4.09 -21.44 -2.83
C LEU A 10 -3.16 -21.16 -1.66
N THR A 11 -2.15 -20.31 -1.88
CA THR A 11 -1.49 -19.61 -0.78
C THR A 11 -2.55 -18.72 -0.14
N ILE A 12 -3.33 -19.32 0.76
CA ILE A 12 -4.19 -18.58 1.68
C ILE A 12 -3.22 -17.78 2.52
N VAL A 13 -2.96 -16.53 2.12
CA VAL A 13 -2.38 -15.53 3.00
C VAL A 13 -3.46 -15.30 4.05
N THR A 14 -3.43 -16.12 5.10
CA THR A 14 -4.28 -15.93 6.26
C THR A 14 -3.87 -14.59 6.85
N CYS A 15 -4.74 -13.58 6.74
CA CYS A 15 -4.61 -12.39 7.57
C CYS A 15 -4.67 -12.89 9.00
N ILE A 16 -3.52 -12.95 9.68
CA ILE A 16 -3.52 -13.15 11.12
C ILE A 16 -4.33 -11.98 11.64
N ARG A 17 -5.40 -12.25 12.38
CA ARG A 17 -6.06 -11.26 13.22
C ARG A 17 -5.07 -10.89 14.31
N ALA A 18 -3.98 -10.24 13.95
CA ALA A 18 -3.19 -9.48 14.89
C ALA A 18 -4.17 -8.42 15.37
N GLU A 19 -4.57 -8.52 16.63
CA GLU A 19 -5.29 -7.43 17.28
C GLU A 19 -4.47 -6.15 17.01
N ASP A 20 -5.13 -5.04 16.68
CA ASP A 20 -4.44 -3.79 16.31
C ASP A 20 -3.46 -3.28 17.39
N GLU A 21 -3.47 -3.88 18.58
CA GLU A 21 -2.54 -3.69 19.69
C GLU A 21 -1.11 -4.19 19.39
N ASP A 22 -0.96 -5.32 18.69
CA ASP A 22 0.36 -5.92 18.42
C ASP A 22 1.04 -5.33 17.17
N TRP A 23 0.27 -4.70 16.28
CA TRP A 23 0.83 -4.11 15.07
C TRP A 23 1.63 -2.84 15.39
N GLN A 24 2.83 -2.72 14.80
CA GLN A 24 3.71 -1.57 14.96
C GLN A 24 3.99 -0.88 13.62
N PRO A 25 4.13 0.47 13.60
CA PRO A 25 4.54 1.21 12.41
C PRO A 25 5.85 0.68 11.83
N LYS A 26 5.85 0.45 10.53
CA LYS A 26 7.03 0.04 9.78
C LYS A 26 8.00 1.23 9.68
N THR A 27 9.29 0.96 9.88
CA THR A 27 10.33 1.97 9.72
C THR A 27 10.59 2.28 8.23
N VAL A 28 11.36 3.34 7.95
CA VAL A 28 11.78 3.65 6.56
C VAL A 28 12.58 2.49 5.94
N ALA A 29 13.38 1.77 6.73
CA ALA A 29 14.14 0.62 6.27
C ALA A 29 13.21 -0.55 5.91
N ASP A 30 12.21 -0.81 6.75
CA ASP A 30 11.21 -1.85 6.51
C ASP A 30 10.40 -1.54 5.24
N ILE A 31 9.89 -0.31 5.11
CA ILE A 31 9.13 0.12 3.92
C ILE A 31 9.99 -0.02 2.65
N LYS A 32 11.29 0.30 2.71
CA LYS A 32 12.20 0.09 1.59
C LYS A 32 12.37 -1.40 1.26
N SER A 33 12.53 -2.26 2.26
CA SER A 33 12.62 -3.71 2.06
C SER A 33 11.35 -4.27 1.42
N ILE A 34 10.19 -3.93 1.99
CA ILE A 34 8.87 -4.34 1.49
C ILE A 34 8.68 -3.94 0.03
N ARG A 35 8.98 -2.68 -0.33
CA ARG A 35 8.86 -2.21 -1.72
C ARG A 35 9.81 -2.96 -2.66
N ASN A 36 11.03 -3.26 -2.22
CA ASN A 36 11.97 -4.04 -3.03
C ASN A 36 11.51 -5.48 -3.23
N GLU A 37 10.91 -6.11 -2.21
CA GLU A 37 10.30 -7.44 -2.33
C GLU A 37 9.12 -7.41 -3.30
N CYS A 38 8.20 -6.45 -3.15
CA CYS A 38 7.06 -6.33 -4.04
C CYS A 38 7.44 -6.01 -5.48
N LEU A 39 8.54 -5.29 -5.74
CA LEU A 39 9.07 -5.11 -7.09
C LEU A 39 9.68 -6.38 -7.68
N LYS A 40 10.14 -7.32 -6.85
CA LYS A 40 10.61 -8.63 -7.33
C LYS A 40 9.43 -9.55 -7.64
N GLU A 41 8.38 -9.52 -6.82
CA GLU A 41 7.17 -10.32 -6.99
C GLU A 41 6.29 -9.79 -8.13
N HIS A 42 6.18 -8.47 -8.25
CA HIS A 42 5.41 -7.76 -9.27
C HIS A 42 6.29 -6.70 -9.96
N PRO A 43 7.14 -7.12 -10.91
CA PRO A 43 8.01 -6.20 -11.64
C PRO A 43 7.21 -5.17 -12.41
N LEU A 44 7.66 -3.91 -12.35
CA LEU A 44 7.07 -2.79 -13.06
C LEU A 44 7.98 -2.36 -14.21
N SER A 45 7.36 -1.87 -15.29
CA SER A 45 8.09 -1.23 -16.37
C SER A 45 8.75 0.08 -15.90
N ASN A 46 9.77 0.53 -16.63
CA ASN A 46 10.40 1.83 -16.36
C ASN A 46 9.42 3.00 -16.46
N GLU A 47 8.42 2.91 -17.34
CA GLU A 47 7.37 3.91 -17.47
C GLU A 47 6.49 3.94 -16.21
N GLN A 48 5.99 2.78 -15.76
CA GLN A 48 5.19 2.67 -14.53
C GLN A 48 5.97 3.18 -13.32
N ILE A 49 7.24 2.80 -13.17
CA ILE A 49 8.12 3.30 -12.10
C ILE A 49 8.25 4.82 -12.14
N THR A 50 8.39 5.40 -13.34
CA THR A 50 8.53 6.85 -13.51
C THR A 50 7.24 7.57 -13.11
N LYS A 51 6.08 7.10 -13.56
CA LYS A 51 4.76 7.61 -13.13
C LYS A 51 4.61 7.53 -11.60
N MET A 52 4.88 6.38 -10.99
CA MET A 52 4.76 6.21 -9.54
C MET A 52 5.70 7.11 -8.74
N LYS A 53 6.93 7.35 -9.22
CA LYS A 53 7.87 8.30 -8.60
C LYS A 53 7.34 9.74 -8.63
N ASN A 54 6.51 10.07 -9.61
CA ASN A 54 5.80 11.35 -9.74
C ASN A 54 4.43 11.36 -9.05
N PHE A 55 4.11 10.32 -8.27
CA PHE A 55 2.82 10.13 -7.59
C PHE A 55 1.64 9.97 -8.54
N GLU A 56 1.92 9.52 -9.76
CA GLU A 56 0.93 9.07 -10.73
C GLU A 56 0.82 7.55 -10.67
N PHE A 57 -0.35 7.07 -10.26
CA PHE A 57 -0.64 5.65 -10.11
C PHE A 57 -1.62 5.25 -11.21
N PRO A 58 -1.13 4.72 -12.36
CA PRO A 58 -2.01 4.28 -13.44
C PRO A 58 -2.79 3.04 -13.00
N ASP A 59 -4.00 2.90 -13.50
CA ASP A 59 -4.90 1.77 -13.20
C ASP A 59 -4.56 0.56 -14.08
N GLU A 60 -3.35 0.05 -13.90
CA GLU A 60 -2.77 -1.08 -14.63
C GLU A 60 -2.54 -2.25 -13.66
N GLU A 61 -2.73 -3.49 -14.12
CA GLU A 61 -2.74 -4.66 -13.24
C GLU A 61 -1.44 -4.80 -12.43
N GLU A 62 -0.28 -4.64 -13.07
CA GLU A 62 1.01 -4.78 -12.39
C GLU A 62 1.19 -3.72 -11.29
N VAL A 63 0.71 -2.49 -11.54
CA VAL A 63 0.74 -1.41 -10.54
C VAL A 63 -0.20 -1.71 -9.38
N ARG A 64 -1.41 -2.21 -9.66
CA ARG A 64 -2.35 -2.62 -8.61
C ARG A 64 -1.80 -3.77 -7.77
N GLN A 65 -1.18 -4.77 -8.39
CA GLN A 65 -0.56 -5.90 -7.69
C GLN A 65 0.63 -5.46 -6.82
N TYR A 66 1.49 -4.58 -7.33
CA TYR A 66 2.58 -3.99 -6.55
C TYR A 66 2.07 -3.22 -5.32
N LEU A 67 1.01 -2.41 -5.49
CA LEU A 67 0.39 -1.65 -4.40
C LEU A 67 -0.30 -2.56 -3.38
N LEU A 68 -1.01 -3.60 -3.85
CA LEU A 68 -1.62 -4.62 -3.00
C LEU A 68 -0.55 -5.35 -2.17
N CYS A 69 0.51 -5.85 -2.81
CA CYS A 69 1.62 -6.50 -2.13
C CYS A 69 2.22 -5.61 -1.04
N THR A 70 2.43 -4.32 -1.37
CA THR A 70 2.97 -3.35 -0.40
C THR A 70 2.03 -3.17 0.78
N ALA A 71 0.71 -3.03 0.54
CA ALA A 71 -0.28 -2.84 1.58
C ALA A 71 -0.45 -4.07 2.48
N LEU A 72 -0.39 -5.28 1.90
CA LEU A 72 -0.44 -6.55 2.63
C LEU A 72 0.80 -6.75 3.52
N LYS A 73 2.01 -6.52 2.99
CA LYS A 73 3.26 -6.68 3.75
C LYS A 73 3.48 -5.59 4.80
N MET A 74 2.90 -4.40 4.59
CA MET A 74 2.80 -3.38 5.64
C MET A 74 1.74 -3.75 6.69
N GLU A 75 0.90 -4.76 6.40
CA GLU A 75 -0.24 -5.21 7.20
C GLU A 75 -1.26 -4.09 7.46
N VAL A 76 -1.35 -3.12 6.54
CA VAL A 76 -2.34 -2.03 6.59
C VAL A 76 -3.59 -2.37 5.79
N PHE A 77 -3.57 -3.47 5.05
CA PHE A 77 -4.69 -3.99 4.27
C PHE A 77 -4.80 -5.50 4.49
N CYS A 78 -6.03 -6.02 4.54
CA CYS A 78 -6.33 -7.44 4.53
C CYS A 78 -7.31 -7.77 3.40
N ALA A 79 -7.06 -8.84 2.65
CA ALA A 79 -7.88 -9.27 1.52
C ALA A 79 -9.37 -9.56 1.86
N HIS A 80 -9.68 -9.74 3.15
CA HIS A 80 -11.05 -10.00 3.63
C HIS A 80 -11.72 -8.79 4.29
N GLN A 81 -10.95 -7.76 4.66
CA GLN A 81 -11.43 -6.65 5.50
C GLN A 81 -11.10 -5.26 4.92
N GLY A 82 -10.24 -5.18 3.90
CA GLY A 82 -9.80 -3.93 3.32
C GLY A 82 -8.70 -3.27 4.13
N TYR A 83 -8.57 -1.95 3.98
CA TYR A 83 -7.63 -1.15 4.77
C TYR A 83 -8.03 -1.09 6.24
N HIS A 84 -7.04 -1.18 7.13
CA HIS A 84 -7.15 -0.99 8.58
C HIS A 84 -6.89 0.48 8.94
N PRO A 85 -7.92 1.31 9.21
CA PRO A 85 -7.74 2.75 9.37
C PRO A 85 -6.82 3.12 10.54
N ASN A 86 -6.90 2.39 11.66
CA ASN A 86 -6.03 2.57 12.83
C ASN A 86 -4.54 2.43 12.48
N ARG A 87 -4.19 1.45 11.63
CA ARG A 87 -2.79 1.20 11.23
C ARG A 87 -2.32 2.27 10.26
N ILE A 88 -3.18 2.72 9.35
CA ILE A 88 -2.91 3.87 8.48
C ILE A 88 -2.64 5.12 9.31
N ALA A 89 -3.48 5.40 10.31
CA ALA A 89 -3.33 6.54 11.21
C ALA A 89 -1.96 6.53 11.90
N LYS A 90 -1.62 5.42 12.58
CA LYS A 90 -0.33 5.25 13.25
C LYS A 90 0.86 5.31 12.28
N GLN A 91 0.76 4.72 11.08
CA GLN A 91 1.85 4.67 10.10
C GLN A 91 2.14 6.01 9.44
N PHE A 92 1.08 6.73 9.06
CA PHE A 92 1.14 7.86 8.14
C PHE A 92 0.74 9.19 8.78
N LYS A 93 0.59 9.27 10.11
CA LYS A 93 0.30 10.55 10.78
C LYS A 93 1.31 11.65 10.47
N MET A 94 2.58 11.30 10.26
CA MET A 94 3.64 12.28 9.99
C MET A 94 3.64 13.40 11.04
N ASP A 95 3.42 14.65 10.60
CA ASP A 95 3.29 15.85 11.43
C ASP A 95 1.82 16.25 11.71
N MET A 96 0.85 15.44 11.27
CA MET A 96 -0.58 15.59 11.56
C MET A 96 -0.96 14.96 12.91
N ASN A 97 -2.15 15.30 13.39
CA ASN A 97 -2.77 14.62 14.53
C ASN A 97 -3.25 13.21 14.12
N GLU A 98 -3.06 12.20 14.97
CA GLU A 98 -3.44 10.81 14.66
C GLU A 98 -4.95 10.62 14.48
N GLU A 99 -5.78 11.30 15.26
CA GLU A 99 -7.24 11.27 15.16
C GLU A 99 -7.72 11.87 13.83
N GLU A 100 -7.12 12.99 13.40
CA GLU A 100 -7.38 13.58 12.09
C GLU A 100 -7.05 12.59 10.94
N VAL A 101 -5.93 11.89 11.06
CA VAL A 101 -5.49 10.91 10.06
C VAL A 101 -6.42 9.68 10.08
N LEU A 102 -6.88 9.26 11.25
CA LEU A 102 -7.86 8.18 11.41
C LEU A 102 -9.17 8.54 10.71
N GLU A 103 -9.72 9.73 10.95
CA GLU A 103 -10.95 10.17 10.28
C GLU A 103 -10.83 10.15 8.74
N ILE A 104 -9.67 10.57 8.22
CA ILE A 104 -9.41 10.54 6.78
C ILE A 104 -9.31 9.10 6.28
N ALA A 105 -8.62 8.22 7.02
CA ALA A 105 -8.48 6.82 6.68
C ALA A 105 -9.83 6.09 6.70
N GLU A 106 -10.71 6.39 7.66
CA GLU A 106 -12.08 5.87 7.72
C GLU A 106 -12.94 6.35 6.56
N LYS A 107 -12.81 7.62 6.14
CA LYS A 107 -13.50 8.14 4.94
C LYS A 107 -13.06 7.43 3.65
N CYS A 108 -11.83 6.92 3.61
CA CYS A 108 -11.31 6.12 2.51
C CYS A 108 -11.53 4.61 2.69
N HIS A 109 -11.99 4.17 3.86
CA HIS A 109 -12.32 2.77 4.09
C HIS A 109 -13.54 2.39 3.25
N ASP A 110 -13.46 1.21 2.65
CA ASP A 110 -14.46 0.70 1.74
C ASP A 110 -14.62 -0.79 2.03
N SER A 111 -15.87 -1.23 2.22
CA SER A 111 -16.23 -2.62 2.49
C SER A 111 -16.23 -3.52 1.26
N ASN A 112 -15.92 -2.97 0.07
CA ASN A 112 -15.95 -3.63 -1.23
C ASN A 112 -17.34 -4.18 -1.63
N PRO A 113 -18.39 -3.34 -1.61
CA PRO A 113 -19.75 -3.79 -1.90
C PRO A 113 -19.92 -4.40 -3.29
N ASP A 114 -19.11 -3.94 -4.26
CA ASP A 114 -19.14 -4.41 -5.64
C ASP A 114 -18.37 -5.73 -5.86
N ASN A 115 -17.80 -6.31 -4.80
CA ASN A 115 -16.97 -7.52 -4.85
C ASN A 115 -15.90 -7.46 -5.94
N SER A 116 -15.24 -6.29 -6.07
CA SER A 116 -14.11 -6.11 -6.98
C SER A 116 -12.97 -7.07 -6.59
N SER A 117 -12.09 -7.37 -7.55
CA SER A 117 -10.85 -8.09 -7.24
C SER A 117 -10.04 -7.35 -6.17
N VAL A 118 -9.29 -8.10 -5.37
CA VAL A 118 -8.60 -7.57 -4.18
C VAL A 118 -7.61 -6.47 -4.53
N ASP A 119 -6.94 -6.57 -5.69
CA ASP A 119 -6.01 -5.57 -6.21
C ASP A 119 -6.72 -4.26 -6.60
N VAL A 120 -7.90 -4.34 -7.21
CA VAL A 120 -8.74 -3.17 -7.53
C VAL A 120 -9.26 -2.50 -6.25
N TRP A 121 -9.67 -3.29 -5.25
CA TRP A 121 -10.11 -2.78 -3.96
C TRP A 121 -8.97 -2.04 -3.22
N ALA A 122 -7.79 -2.65 -3.13
CA ALA A 122 -6.62 -2.01 -2.54
C ALA A 122 -6.21 -0.75 -3.32
N PHE A 123 -6.24 -0.79 -4.65
CA PHE A 123 -5.94 0.36 -5.49
C PHE A 123 -6.89 1.54 -5.24
N ARG A 124 -8.20 1.28 -5.14
CA ARG A 124 -9.21 2.30 -4.87
C ARG A 124 -8.97 3.01 -3.53
N GLY A 125 -8.70 2.24 -2.46
CA GLY A 125 -8.35 2.80 -1.15
C GLY A 125 -7.04 3.59 -1.18
N HIS A 126 -6.01 3.07 -1.87
CA HIS A 126 -4.74 3.78 -2.08
C HIS A 126 -4.93 5.12 -2.77
N LYS A 127 -5.70 5.16 -3.87
CA LYS A 127 -6.03 6.38 -4.60
C LYS A 127 -6.76 7.39 -3.72
N CYS A 128 -7.74 6.95 -2.93
CA CYS A 128 -8.45 7.81 -1.99
C CYS A 128 -7.48 8.45 -0.99
N MET A 129 -6.63 7.66 -0.34
CA MET A 129 -5.64 8.18 0.62
C MET A 129 -4.62 9.11 -0.04
N MET A 130 -4.13 8.79 -1.23
CA MET A 130 -3.17 9.64 -1.95
C MET A 130 -3.78 10.95 -2.49
N SER A 131 -5.12 11.04 -2.55
CA SER A 131 -5.86 12.24 -2.91
C SER A 131 -6.31 13.06 -1.70
N SER A 132 -6.01 12.63 -0.47
CA SER A 132 -6.34 13.33 0.77
C SER A 132 -5.14 14.08 1.37
N ALA A 133 -5.33 14.73 2.52
CA ALA A 133 -4.25 15.38 3.26
C ALA A 133 -3.13 14.42 3.67
N ILE A 134 -3.44 13.13 3.89
CA ILE A 134 -2.42 12.08 4.11
C ILE A 134 -1.49 12.00 2.90
N GLY A 135 -2.07 11.89 1.70
CA GLY A 135 -1.35 11.86 0.44
C GLY A 135 -0.48 13.10 0.24
N ASP A 136 -0.98 14.28 0.58
CA ASP A 136 -0.22 15.53 0.43
C ASP A 136 1.00 15.59 1.36
N LYS A 137 0.87 15.15 2.61
CA LYS A 137 2.00 15.02 3.54
C LYS A 137 3.02 14.00 3.06
N VAL A 138 2.56 12.84 2.57
CA VAL A 138 3.44 11.80 2.02
C VAL A 138 4.23 12.31 0.81
N LYS A 139 3.55 13.00 -0.13
CA LYS A 139 4.19 13.61 -1.31
C LYS A 139 5.22 14.67 -0.89
N ALA A 140 4.87 15.57 0.02
CA ALA A 140 5.77 16.61 0.50
C ALA A 140 7.01 16.02 1.19
N TYR A 141 6.83 15.02 2.05
CA TYR A 141 7.93 14.30 2.69
C TYR A 141 8.87 13.67 1.66
N ILE A 142 8.33 12.95 0.67
CA ILE A 142 9.15 12.28 -0.34
C ILE A 142 9.89 13.29 -1.22
N LYS A 143 9.24 14.37 -1.67
CA LYS A 143 9.88 15.44 -2.46
C LYS A 143 11.05 16.09 -1.70
N LYS A 144 10.82 16.47 -0.44
CA LYS A 144 11.88 17.02 0.42
C LYS A 144 13.08 16.07 0.53
N ARG A 145 12.83 14.78 0.71
CA ARG A 145 13.90 13.76 0.78
C ARG A 145 14.64 13.59 -0.54
N GLN A 146 13.95 13.69 -1.68
CA GLN A 146 14.58 13.65 -3.00
C GLN A 146 15.49 14.86 -3.21
N GLU A 147 15.04 16.06 -2.85
CA GLU A 147 15.83 17.30 -2.92
C GLU A 147 17.07 17.23 -2.02
N GLU A 148 16.92 16.80 -0.76
CA GLU A 148 18.03 16.61 0.17
C GLU A 148 19.08 15.63 -0.34
N ASN A 149 18.65 14.55 -0.99
CA ASN A 149 19.56 13.56 -1.55
C ASN A 149 20.25 14.07 -2.83
N ALA A 150 19.54 14.82 -3.67
CA ALA A 150 20.12 15.45 -4.85
C ALA A 150 21.21 16.46 -4.46
N ALA A 151 20.95 17.30 -3.45
CA ALA A 151 21.91 18.28 -2.95
C ALA A 151 23.18 17.66 -2.33
N LYS A 152 23.10 16.44 -1.79
CA LYS A 152 24.27 15.71 -1.24
C LYS A 152 25.13 15.05 -2.32
N ASN A 153 24.58 14.85 -3.50
CA ASN A 153 25.23 14.17 -4.62
C ASN A 153 25.64 15.15 -5.75
N ALA A 154 25.37 16.44 -5.57
CA ALA A 154 25.77 17.54 -6.44
C ALA A 154 27.08 18.15 -5.95
#